data_AF-A0A830HIJ4-F1
#
_entry.id   AF-A0A830HIJ4-F1
#
_cell.length_a   1.000
_cell.length_b   1.000
_cell.length_c   1.000
_cell.angle_alpha   90.00
_cell.angle_beta   90.00
_cell.angle_gamma   90.00
#
_symmetry.space_group_name_H-M   'P 1'
#
loop_
_entity.id
_entity.type
_entity.pdbx_description
1 polymer ?
#
loop_
_entity_poly.entity_id
_entity_poly.type
_entity_poly.pdbx_seq_one_letter_code
_entity_poly.pdbx_strand_id
1 'polypeptide(L)'
;MATTKTAQDTARAVNAILDHVDAATEAESRRIALRDLRRISAVRGLATQAIRRRAWPVLLGCTTSFDTPSSSAASTAPSQPPPKDRQPHRDSRVVECDVARSLVHFSDVAYSGDEELAERRRQLTWILDSCCEEHVDDVYYYQGLHDIAGVLLLVVEDAKLAKRLLTRLCLHHLRDCTRPALDDVLDALQLVPALLRRHDPQLAEALADAEVPPHFALSWLLTWFSHGCATLAEAARLFDLLLGGHPLMPLYVGVVAMSQPACRRRLLECKASAQADDPDFWQSQAMAHMHKALTSLAIPGSTGADTLARLAFALYKRHPPEKLDGYRTFIGPLAAARLFPFEGRWRDATPVAEQRRYAALRARRQKTGHWNGLEPRWLTWLASAARKPGAPLALTGAAALGVWLVVPSRVDSGGGGGAAASKRWAAAGWAIIGAAVAVGTAAMTFSDDFTFDFDL
;
A
#
# COMPACT_ATOMS: atom_id res chain seq x y z
N MET A 1 -9.20 -25.12 22.71
CA MET A 1 -10.26 -24.62 23.64
C MET A 1 -10.02 -23.19 24.11
N ALA A 2 -8.84 -22.80 24.62
CA ALA A 2 -8.58 -21.43 25.10
C ALA A 2 -8.66 -20.35 23.99
N THR A 3 -8.12 -20.62 22.80
CA THR A 3 -8.17 -19.71 21.62
C THR A 3 -9.59 -19.47 21.12
N THR A 4 -10.41 -20.52 21.06
CA THR A 4 -11.83 -20.46 20.66
C THR A 4 -12.66 -19.63 21.65
N LYS A 5 -12.43 -19.82 22.96
CA LYS A 5 -13.08 -19.04 24.01
C LYS A 5 -12.72 -17.55 23.91
N THR A 6 -11.45 -17.23 23.70
CA THR A 6 -10.99 -15.85 23.51
C THR A 6 -11.61 -15.20 22.26
N ALA A 7 -11.74 -15.95 21.15
CA ALA A 7 -12.38 -15.45 19.93
C ALA A 7 -13.89 -15.19 20.13
N GLN A 8 -14.59 -16.09 20.81
CA GLN A 8 -16.01 -15.91 21.17
C GLN A 8 -16.20 -14.73 22.13
N ASP A 9 -15.30 -14.54 23.09
CA ASP A 9 -15.33 -13.39 24.00
C ASP A 9 -15.07 -12.08 23.26
N THR A 10 -14.15 -12.08 22.30
CA THR A 10 -13.90 -10.91 21.43
C THR A 10 -15.15 -10.63 20.60
N ALA A 11 -15.75 -11.66 20.02
CA ALA A 11 -16.94 -11.53 19.20
C ALA A 11 -18.11 -10.92 19.96
N ARG A 12 -18.37 -11.41 21.19
CA ARG A 12 -19.41 -10.85 22.07
C ARG A 12 -19.15 -9.39 22.42
N ALA A 13 -17.90 -9.05 22.78
CA ALA A 13 -17.54 -7.68 23.11
C ALA A 13 -17.69 -6.72 21.91
N VAL A 14 -17.26 -7.13 20.72
CA VAL A 14 -17.40 -6.30 19.51
C VAL A 14 -18.87 -6.12 19.14
N ASN A 15 -19.68 -7.17 19.17
CA ASN A 15 -21.11 -7.05 18.87
C ASN A 15 -21.81 -6.11 19.86
N ALA A 16 -21.51 -6.19 21.16
CA ALA A 16 -22.06 -5.26 22.14
C ALA A 16 -21.70 -3.79 21.84
N ILE A 17 -20.47 -3.53 21.38
CA ILE A 17 -20.05 -2.19 20.94
C ILE A 17 -20.83 -1.75 19.69
N LEU A 18 -20.99 -2.64 18.70
CA LEU A 18 -21.70 -2.33 17.46
C LEU A 18 -23.19 -2.07 17.71
N ASP A 19 -23.83 -2.89 18.55
CA ASP A 19 -25.23 -2.70 18.93
C ASP A 19 -25.41 -1.36 19.67
N HIS A 20 -24.42 -0.94 20.46
CA HIS A 20 -24.40 0.38 21.07
C HIS A 20 -24.21 1.51 20.02
N VAL A 21 -23.36 1.32 19.00
CA VAL A 21 -23.23 2.27 17.88
C VAL A 21 -24.57 2.44 17.15
N ASP A 22 -25.27 1.33 16.89
CA ASP A 22 -26.55 1.32 16.17
C ASP A 22 -27.67 1.98 16.99
N ALA A 23 -27.68 1.78 18.31
CA ALA A 23 -28.69 2.34 19.21
C ALA A 23 -28.41 3.79 19.66
N ALA A 24 -27.16 4.26 19.57
CA ALA A 24 -26.77 5.57 20.11
C ALA A 24 -27.30 6.73 19.26
N THR A 25 -28.22 7.50 19.84
CA THR A 25 -28.76 8.75 19.26
C THR A 25 -27.82 9.93 19.49
N GLU A 26 -27.19 9.99 20.66
CA GLU A 26 -26.25 11.04 21.05
C GLU A 26 -24.90 10.92 20.33
N ALA A 27 -24.30 12.07 20.01
CA ALA A 27 -23.00 12.11 19.33
C ALA A 27 -21.86 11.59 20.23
N GLU A 28 -21.90 11.89 21.53
CA GLU A 28 -20.84 11.49 22.47
C GLU A 28 -20.86 9.97 22.72
N SER A 29 -22.03 9.34 22.85
CA SER A 29 -22.14 7.88 22.97
C SER A 29 -21.57 7.17 21.74
N ARG A 30 -21.90 7.64 20.53
CA ARG A 30 -21.33 7.11 19.28
C ARG A 30 -19.80 7.28 19.23
N ARG A 31 -19.28 8.40 19.73
CA ARG A 31 -17.84 8.65 19.82
C ARG A 31 -17.15 7.65 20.75
N ILE A 32 -17.70 7.41 21.93
CA ILE A 32 -17.16 6.45 22.90
C ILE A 32 -17.15 5.05 22.30
N ALA A 33 -18.27 4.64 21.71
CA ALA A 33 -18.40 3.33 21.06
C ALA A 33 -17.38 3.14 19.93
N LEU A 34 -17.20 4.15 19.07
CA LEU A 34 -16.20 4.10 17.99
C LEU A 34 -14.76 4.04 18.52
N ARG A 35 -14.45 4.77 19.60
CA ARG A 35 -13.14 4.71 20.26
C ARG A 35 -12.87 3.30 20.80
N ASP A 36 -13.87 2.69 21.41
CA ASP A 36 -13.76 1.35 21.98
C ASP A 36 -13.65 0.29 20.87
N LEU A 37 -14.39 0.46 19.77
CA LEU A 37 -14.27 -0.38 18.56
C LEU A 37 -12.86 -0.32 17.96
N ARG A 38 -12.28 0.87 17.82
CA ARG A 38 -10.90 1.02 17.33
C ARG A 38 -9.89 0.36 18.25
N ARG A 39 -10.06 0.52 19.57
CA ARG A 39 -9.18 -0.10 20.56
C ARG A 39 -9.23 -1.62 20.50
N ILE A 40 -10.44 -2.21 20.46
CA ILE A 40 -10.57 -3.67 20.38
C ILE A 40 -10.04 -4.21 19.05
N SER A 41 -10.30 -3.52 17.94
CA SER A 41 -9.80 -3.87 16.61
C SER A 41 -8.26 -3.87 16.55
N ALA A 42 -7.62 -2.87 17.16
CA ALA A 42 -6.16 -2.79 17.23
C ALA A 42 -5.55 -3.89 18.12
N VAL A 43 -6.11 -4.13 19.31
CA VAL A 43 -5.49 -5.00 20.33
C VAL A 43 -5.84 -6.49 20.15
N ARG A 44 -7.09 -6.79 19.79
CA ARG A 44 -7.62 -8.16 19.74
C ARG A 44 -7.98 -8.62 18.31
N GLY A 45 -8.11 -7.69 17.37
CA GLY A 45 -8.73 -7.95 16.07
C GLY A 45 -10.25 -8.12 16.20
N LEU A 46 -10.91 -8.37 15.07
CA LEU A 46 -12.38 -8.46 15.01
C LEU A 46 -12.91 -9.90 15.00
N ALA A 47 -12.04 -10.87 15.27
CA ALA A 47 -12.29 -12.31 15.41
C ALA A 47 -12.83 -13.04 14.15
N THR A 48 -13.93 -12.58 13.54
CA THR A 48 -14.61 -13.28 12.44
C THR A 48 -14.96 -12.35 11.28
N GLN A 49 -15.11 -12.92 10.08
CA GLN A 49 -15.53 -12.16 8.89
C GLN A 49 -16.93 -11.54 9.06
N ALA A 50 -17.86 -12.26 9.68
CA ALA A 50 -19.20 -11.76 9.96
C ALA A 50 -19.19 -10.47 10.82
N ILE A 51 -18.27 -10.37 11.77
CA ILE A 51 -18.09 -9.15 12.56
C ILE A 51 -17.43 -8.05 11.74
N ARG A 52 -16.42 -8.38 10.92
CA ARG A 52 -15.76 -7.41 10.03
C ARG A 52 -16.75 -6.75 9.07
N ARG A 53 -17.70 -7.52 8.51
CA ARG A 53 -18.79 -7.00 7.67
C ARG A 53 -19.58 -5.88 8.35
N ARG A 54 -19.82 -5.97 9.65
CA ARG A 54 -20.50 -4.92 10.44
C ARG A 54 -19.54 -3.82 10.90
N ALA A 55 -18.35 -4.18 11.34
CA ALA A 55 -17.42 -3.27 12.01
C ALA A 55 -16.60 -2.39 11.06
N TRP A 56 -16.15 -2.90 9.91
CA TRP A 56 -15.34 -2.13 8.96
C TRP A 56 -16.06 -0.88 8.43
N PRO A 57 -17.36 -0.93 8.07
CA PRO A 57 -18.11 0.28 7.73
C PRO A 57 -18.16 1.29 8.87
N VAL A 58 -18.34 0.83 10.11
CA VAL A 58 -18.36 1.71 11.29
C VAL A 58 -16.99 2.35 11.52
N LEU A 59 -15.90 1.58 11.40
CA LEU A 59 -14.53 2.09 11.55
C LEU A 59 -14.20 3.21 10.57
N LEU A 60 -14.66 3.09 9.32
CA LEU A 60 -14.47 4.09 8.27
C LEU A 60 -15.52 5.23 8.29
N GLY A 61 -16.54 5.12 9.14
CA GLY A 61 -17.64 6.06 9.23
C GLY A 61 -18.52 6.05 7.98
N CYS A 62 -18.82 4.87 7.44
CA CYS A 62 -19.70 4.59 6.30
C CYS A 62 -21.07 4.06 6.75
N THR A 63 -21.63 4.51 7.87
CA THR A 63 -22.90 3.97 8.38
C THR A 63 -24.08 4.30 7.44
N THR A 64 -25.03 3.36 7.37
CA THR A 64 -26.04 3.17 6.32
C THR A 64 -27.07 4.30 6.14
N SER A 65 -27.13 5.27 7.04
CA SER A 65 -28.24 6.22 7.13
C SER A 65 -27.94 7.66 6.69
N PHE A 66 -26.67 8.02 6.42
CA PHE A 66 -26.31 9.43 6.12
C PHE A 66 -25.55 9.66 4.81
N ASP A 67 -24.99 8.62 4.20
CA ASP A 67 -24.19 8.72 2.97
C ASP A 67 -24.88 8.08 1.76
N THR A 68 -26.23 8.07 1.72
CA THR A 68 -26.95 7.72 0.49
C THR A 68 -26.83 8.91 -0.46
N PRO A 69 -26.18 8.78 -1.64
CA PRO A 69 -26.43 9.74 -2.70
C PRO A 69 -27.92 9.60 -3.03
N SER A 70 -28.65 10.71 -2.91
CA SER A 70 -29.96 10.84 -3.56
C SER A 70 -29.72 10.84 -5.06
N SER A 71 -29.63 9.66 -5.67
CA SER A 71 -29.84 9.50 -7.10
C SER A 71 -30.31 8.08 -7.39
N SER A 72 -31.50 8.02 -7.95
CA SER A 72 -32.17 6.87 -8.52
C SER A 72 -31.29 6.13 -9.54
N ALA A 73 -30.61 5.07 -9.10
CA ALA A 73 -30.37 3.86 -9.87
C ALA A 73 -29.96 2.80 -8.86
N ALA A 74 -30.80 1.79 -8.65
CA ALA A 74 -30.38 0.58 -7.97
C ALA A 74 -29.41 -0.17 -8.90
N SER A 75 -28.16 0.29 -8.98
CA SER A 75 -27.09 -0.40 -9.67
C SER A 75 -26.77 -1.64 -8.85
N THR A 76 -27.35 -2.77 -9.23
CA THR A 76 -26.88 -4.10 -8.82
C THR A 76 -25.39 -4.17 -9.12
N ALA A 77 -24.58 -4.72 -8.21
CA ALA A 77 -23.20 -5.01 -8.55
C ALA A 77 -23.24 -5.88 -9.81
N PRO A 78 -22.50 -5.53 -10.87
CA PRO A 78 -22.68 -6.20 -12.14
C PRO A 78 -22.30 -7.67 -12.01
N SER A 79 -23.28 -8.57 -12.16
CA SER A 79 -23.08 -9.98 -12.46
C SER A 79 -22.79 -10.21 -13.95
N GLN A 80 -22.90 -9.15 -14.76
CA GLN A 80 -22.64 -9.14 -16.20
C GLN A 80 -21.55 -8.13 -16.56
N PRO A 81 -20.79 -8.35 -17.64
CA PRO A 81 -19.75 -7.41 -18.06
C PRO A 81 -20.29 -5.98 -18.26
N PRO A 82 -19.45 -4.95 -18.07
CA PRO A 82 -19.85 -3.57 -18.29
C PRO A 82 -20.39 -3.37 -19.72
N PRO A 83 -21.32 -2.41 -19.93
CA PRO A 83 -21.86 -2.13 -21.26
C PRO A 83 -20.73 -1.84 -22.25
N LYS A 84 -20.86 -2.34 -23.49
CA LYS A 84 -19.86 -2.14 -24.56
C LYS A 84 -19.56 -0.67 -24.84
N ASP A 85 -20.50 0.22 -24.53
CA ASP A 85 -20.41 1.67 -24.77
C ASP A 85 -19.88 2.45 -23.55
N ARG A 86 -19.53 1.79 -22.44
CA ARG A 86 -18.93 2.46 -21.28
C ARG A 86 -17.58 3.02 -21.71
N GLN A 87 -17.45 4.35 -21.69
CA GLN A 87 -16.16 4.97 -21.97
C GLN A 87 -15.18 4.63 -20.85
N PRO A 88 -14.01 4.06 -21.17
CA PRO A 88 -12.99 3.78 -20.16
C PRO A 88 -12.47 5.09 -19.56
N HIS A 89 -12.20 5.09 -18.26
CA HIS A 89 -11.45 6.17 -17.63
C HIS A 89 -9.95 6.02 -17.91
N ARG A 90 -9.17 7.03 -17.49
CA ARG A 90 -7.72 7.11 -17.76
C ARG A 90 -6.93 5.85 -17.38
N ASP A 91 -7.35 5.14 -16.34
CA ASP A 91 -6.59 4.05 -15.74
C ASP A 91 -7.22 2.66 -16.00
N SER A 92 -8.33 2.57 -16.74
CA SER A 92 -9.10 1.32 -16.92
C SER A 92 -8.26 0.15 -17.44
N ARG A 93 -7.34 0.40 -18.37
CA ARG A 93 -6.46 -0.65 -18.92
C ARG A 93 -5.50 -1.20 -17.87
N VAL A 94 -4.99 -0.34 -16.99
CA VAL A 94 -4.08 -0.73 -15.90
C VAL A 94 -4.84 -1.57 -14.88
N VAL A 95 -6.06 -1.12 -14.53
CA VAL A 95 -6.99 -1.87 -13.66
C VAL A 95 -7.23 -3.27 -14.22
N GLU A 96 -7.56 -3.39 -15.51
CA GLU A 96 -7.81 -4.68 -16.16
C GLU A 96 -6.62 -5.64 -16.05
N CYS A 97 -5.41 -5.17 -16.39
CA CYS A 97 -4.19 -5.97 -16.30
C CYS A 97 -3.88 -6.42 -14.87
N ASP A 98 -4.09 -5.54 -13.89
CA ASP A 98 -3.85 -5.83 -12.48
C ASP A 98 -4.87 -6.80 -11.91
N VAL A 99 -6.15 -6.63 -12.25
CA VAL A 99 -7.21 -7.53 -11.79
C VAL A 99 -7.05 -8.93 -12.38
N ALA A 100 -6.60 -9.06 -13.63
CA ALA A 100 -6.39 -10.35 -14.30
C ALA A 100 -5.40 -11.28 -13.55
N ARG A 101 -4.48 -10.71 -12.76
CA ARG A 101 -3.49 -11.45 -11.94
C ARG A 101 -3.80 -11.49 -10.44
N SER A 102 -4.95 -10.96 -10.02
CA SER A 102 -5.32 -10.81 -8.61
C SER A 102 -6.20 -11.95 -8.08
N LEU A 103 -6.44 -11.94 -6.75
CA LEU A 103 -7.33 -12.82 -5.99
C LEU A 103 -6.91 -14.31 -5.86
N VAL A 104 -5.70 -14.67 -6.28
CA VAL A 104 -5.25 -16.07 -6.34
C VAL A 104 -4.18 -16.45 -5.30
N HIS A 105 -3.62 -15.49 -4.56
CA HIS A 105 -2.48 -15.74 -3.67
C HIS A 105 -2.85 -16.16 -2.25
N PHE A 106 -4.10 -15.96 -1.82
CA PHE A 106 -4.56 -16.35 -0.47
C PHE A 106 -4.86 -17.85 -0.42
N SER A 107 -4.11 -18.58 0.41
CA SER A 107 -4.21 -20.04 0.50
C SER A 107 -5.48 -20.57 1.17
N ASP A 108 -6.16 -19.74 1.96
CA ASP A 108 -7.44 -20.02 2.64
C ASP A 108 -8.67 -19.57 1.84
N VAL A 109 -8.47 -19.09 0.60
CA VAL A 109 -9.55 -18.72 -0.32
C VAL A 109 -9.59 -19.75 -1.44
N ALA A 110 -10.62 -20.59 -1.42
CA ALA A 110 -10.89 -21.57 -2.47
C ALA A 110 -12.04 -21.09 -3.35
N TYR A 111 -11.89 -21.28 -4.66
CA TYR A 111 -12.95 -21.04 -5.64
C TYR A 111 -13.49 -22.39 -6.12
N SER A 112 -14.80 -22.46 -6.32
CA SER A 112 -15.51 -23.65 -6.81
C SER A 112 -15.18 -23.95 -8.28
N GLY A 113 -14.59 -22.99 -9.00
CA GLY A 113 -14.14 -23.09 -10.38
C GLY A 113 -13.76 -21.72 -10.95
N ASP A 114 -13.28 -21.70 -12.20
CA ASP A 114 -12.83 -20.49 -12.89
C ASP A 114 -13.93 -19.43 -13.03
N GLU A 115 -15.20 -19.85 -13.12
CA GLU A 115 -16.34 -18.94 -13.22
C GLU A 115 -16.52 -18.09 -11.95
N GLU A 116 -16.32 -18.67 -10.77
CA GLU A 116 -16.41 -17.94 -9.50
C GLU A 116 -15.26 -16.92 -9.39
N LEU A 117 -14.04 -17.31 -9.74
CA LEU A 117 -12.90 -16.39 -9.77
C LEU A 117 -13.11 -15.27 -10.79
N ALA A 118 -13.63 -15.59 -11.98
CA ALA A 118 -13.97 -14.61 -13.00
C ALA A 118 -15.05 -13.62 -12.52
N GLU A 119 -16.05 -14.10 -11.79
CA GLU A 119 -17.07 -13.24 -11.17
C GLU A 119 -16.48 -12.31 -10.12
N ARG A 120 -15.61 -12.82 -9.23
CA ARG A 120 -14.92 -11.97 -8.25
C ARG A 120 -14.04 -10.91 -8.91
N ARG A 121 -13.37 -11.26 -10.02
CA ARG A 121 -12.57 -10.30 -10.81
C ARG A 121 -13.43 -9.26 -11.53
N ARG A 122 -14.62 -9.62 -12.02
CA ARG A 122 -15.60 -8.65 -12.53
C ARG A 122 -16.05 -7.68 -11.45
N GLN A 123 -16.38 -8.19 -10.27
CA GLN A 123 -16.74 -7.37 -9.11
C GLN A 123 -15.59 -6.43 -8.71
N LEU A 124 -14.36 -6.93 -8.68
CA LEU A 124 -13.17 -6.12 -8.35
C LEU A 124 -12.92 -5.02 -9.37
N THR A 125 -13.03 -5.33 -10.67
CA THR A 125 -12.92 -4.34 -11.76
C THR A 125 -13.99 -3.26 -11.59
N TRP A 126 -15.24 -3.65 -11.35
CA TRP A 126 -16.33 -2.70 -11.13
C TRP A 126 -16.08 -1.81 -9.91
N ILE A 127 -15.59 -2.36 -8.80
CA ILE A 127 -15.24 -1.60 -7.59
C ILE A 127 -14.20 -0.52 -7.91
N LEU A 128 -13.11 -0.90 -8.58
CA LEU A 128 -11.99 -0.01 -8.91
C LEU A 128 -12.40 1.07 -9.91
N ASP A 129 -13.04 0.67 -11.02
CA ASP A 129 -13.49 1.61 -12.05
C ASP A 129 -14.53 2.58 -11.52
N SER A 130 -15.53 2.10 -10.77
CA SER A 130 -16.56 2.99 -10.21
C SER A 130 -15.96 3.98 -9.22
N CYS A 131 -14.94 3.58 -8.45
CA CYS A 131 -14.25 4.51 -7.55
C CYS A 131 -13.46 5.59 -8.32
N CYS A 132 -12.81 5.21 -9.43
CA CYS A 132 -12.05 6.16 -10.25
C CYS A 132 -12.98 7.09 -11.05
N GLU A 133 -14.08 6.57 -11.60
CA GLU A 133 -15.04 7.35 -12.40
C GLU A 133 -15.83 8.35 -11.55
N GLU A 134 -16.34 7.94 -10.39
CA GLU A 134 -17.10 8.83 -9.50
C GLU A 134 -16.22 9.95 -8.91
N HIS A 135 -14.91 9.75 -8.89
CA HIS A 135 -13.94 10.70 -8.34
C HIS A 135 -12.80 10.96 -9.33
N VAL A 136 -13.14 11.19 -10.60
CA VAL A 136 -12.19 11.31 -11.71
C VAL A 136 -11.09 12.35 -11.48
N ASP A 137 -11.39 13.47 -10.84
CA ASP A 137 -10.40 14.53 -10.55
C ASP A 137 -9.53 14.23 -9.32
N ASP A 138 -9.95 13.29 -8.47
CA ASP A 138 -9.39 13.08 -7.14
C ASP A 138 -8.66 11.74 -6.96
N VAL A 139 -9.07 10.68 -7.68
CA VAL A 139 -8.62 9.30 -7.44
C VAL A 139 -7.92 8.73 -8.67
N TYR A 140 -6.60 8.81 -8.68
CA TYR A 140 -5.72 8.18 -9.67
C TYR A 140 -5.40 6.76 -9.21
N TYR A 141 -5.62 5.79 -10.10
CA TYR A 141 -5.25 4.41 -9.81
C TYR A 141 -3.72 4.30 -9.71
N TYR A 142 -3.25 3.55 -8.72
CA TYR A 142 -1.87 3.12 -8.63
C TYR A 142 -1.79 1.59 -8.59
N GLN A 143 -0.73 1.04 -9.16
CA GLN A 143 -0.49 -0.41 -9.13
C GLN A 143 -0.32 -0.88 -7.67
N GLY A 144 -1.23 -1.76 -7.24
CA GLY A 144 -1.34 -2.24 -5.85
C GLY A 144 -2.64 -1.83 -5.14
N LEU A 145 -3.41 -0.87 -5.68
CA LEU A 145 -4.73 -0.52 -5.11
C LEU A 145 -5.72 -1.70 -5.20
N HIS A 146 -5.57 -2.53 -6.24
CA HIS A 146 -6.34 -3.77 -6.39
C HIS A 146 -6.12 -4.75 -5.24
N ASP A 147 -4.94 -4.76 -4.60
CA ASP A 147 -4.65 -5.66 -3.48
C ASP A 147 -5.44 -5.25 -2.23
N ILE A 148 -5.66 -3.95 -2.01
CA ILE A 148 -6.51 -3.44 -0.92
C ILE A 148 -7.98 -3.72 -1.24
N ALA A 149 -8.41 -3.39 -2.46
CA ALA A 149 -9.77 -3.62 -2.92
C ALA A 149 -10.17 -5.11 -2.89
N GLY A 150 -9.24 -6.00 -3.22
CA GLY A 150 -9.43 -7.45 -3.17
C GLY A 150 -9.67 -7.95 -1.75
N VAL A 151 -8.91 -7.49 -0.76
CA VAL A 151 -9.15 -7.83 0.66
C VAL A 151 -10.52 -7.33 1.12
N LEU A 152 -10.91 -6.10 0.73
CA LEU A 152 -12.23 -5.57 1.04
C LEU A 152 -13.34 -6.46 0.46
N LEU A 153 -13.26 -6.80 -0.83
CA LEU A 153 -14.23 -7.65 -1.52
C LEU A 153 -14.35 -9.02 -0.87
N LEU A 154 -13.22 -9.69 -0.61
CA LEU A 154 -13.21 -11.04 -0.07
C LEU A 154 -13.67 -11.10 1.40
N VAL A 155 -13.41 -10.08 2.22
CA VAL A 155 -13.85 -10.08 3.62
C VAL A 155 -15.30 -9.67 3.79
N VAL A 156 -15.76 -8.68 3.02
CA VAL A 156 -17.14 -8.19 3.17
C VAL A 156 -18.15 -8.96 2.33
N GLU A 157 -17.67 -9.66 1.29
CA GLU A 157 -18.46 -10.49 0.36
C GLU A 157 -19.64 -9.76 -0.31
N ASP A 158 -19.58 -8.42 -0.32
CA ASP A 158 -20.57 -7.52 -0.92
C ASP A 158 -19.81 -6.45 -1.72
N ALA A 159 -19.90 -6.52 -3.05
CA ALA A 159 -19.16 -5.62 -3.93
C ALA A 159 -19.57 -4.15 -3.74
N LYS A 160 -20.85 -3.84 -3.44
CA LYS A 160 -21.30 -2.46 -3.22
C LYS A 160 -20.73 -1.92 -1.92
N LEU A 161 -20.74 -2.73 -0.87
CA LEU A 161 -20.12 -2.35 0.40
C LEU A 161 -18.61 -2.17 0.22
N ALA A 162 -17.92 -3.12 -0.44
CA ALA A 162 -16.50 -3.02 -0.73
C ALA A 162 -16.16 -1.75 -1.52
N LYS A 163 -16.95 -1.40 -2.55
CA LYS A 163 -16.81 -0.14 -3.29
C LYS A 163 -16.92 1.07 -2.37
N ARG A 164 -17.96 1.13 -1.52
CA ARG A 164 -18.15 2.24 -0.57
C ARG A 164 -16.97 2.37 0.40
N LEU A 165 -16.45 1.26 0.92
CA LEU A 165 -15.28 1.26 1.78
C LEU A 165 -14.03 1.72 1.04
N LEU A 166 -13.80 1.22 -0.19
CA LEU A 166 -12.66 1.63 -1.00
C LEU A 166 -12.69 3.11 -1.34
N THR A 167 -13.85 3.63 -1.77
CA THR A 167 -14.04 5.07 -2.01
C THR A 167 -13.70 5.88 -0.76
N ARG A 168 -14.17 5.45 0.41
CA ARG A 168 -13.81 6.10 1.67
C ARG A 168 -12.30 6.08 1.92
N LEU A 169 -11.63 4.96 1.68
CA LEU A 169 -10.17 4.88 1.81
C LEU A 169 -9.46 5.82 0.84
N CYS A 170 -9.85 5.85 -0.44
CA CYS A 170 -9.23 6.70 -1.46
C CYS A 170 -9.43 8.19 -1.17
N LEU A 171 -10.52 8.59 -0.52
CA LEU A 171 -10.73 9.98 -0.13
C LEU A 171 -10.03 10.35 1.19
N HIS A 172 -9.58 9.37 1.96
CA HIS A 172 -9.01 9.55 3.29
C HIS A 172 -7.67 8.85 3.48
N HIS A 173 -7.62 7.62 4.01
CA HIS A 173 -6.36 6.94 4.34
C HIS A 173 -5.36 6.85 3.17
N LEU A 174 -5.87 6.60 1.97
CA LEU A 174 -5.11 6.44 0.72
C LEU A 174 -5.13 7.72 -0.12
N ARG A 175 -5.63 8.85 0.42
CA ARG A 175 -5.82 10.09 -0.32
C ARG A 175 -4.57 10.55 -1.03
N ASP A 176 -3.44 10.57 -0.33
CA ASP A 176 -2.19 11.06 -0.88
C ASP A 176 -1.56 10.01 -1.84
N CYS A 177 -1.88 8.72 -1.69
CA CYS A 177 -1.44 7.66 -2.60
C CYS A 177 -2.19 7.67 -3.95
N THR A 178 -3.41 8.19 -3.97
CA THR A 178 -4.28 8.25 -5.16
C THR A 178 -4.19 9.61 -5.88
N ARG A 179 -3.12 10.38 -5.65
CA ARG A 179 -2.85 11.64 -6.36
C ARG A 179 -1.96 11.40 -7.58
N PRO A 180 -1.94 12.34 -8.54
CA PRO A 180 -1.09 12.22 -9.73
C PRO A 180 0.41 12.09 -9.43
N ALA A 181 0.84 12.49 -8.23
CA ALA A 181 2.23 12.47 -7.81
C ALA A 181 2.35 11.93 -6.39
N LEU A 182 3.41 11.16 -6.16
CA LEU A 182 3.69 10.49 -4.88
C LEU A 182 4.72 11.24 -4.02
N ASP A 183 5.10 12.47 -4.37
CA ASP A 183 6.17 13.21 -3.67
C ASP A 183 5.92 13.29 -2.15
N ASP A 184 4.70 13.64 -1.75
CA ASP A 184 4.33 13.73 -0.33
C ASP A 184 4.34 12.35 0.35
N VAL A 185 4.00 11.28 -0.37
CA VAL A 185 4.05 9.89 0.13
C VAL A 185 5.50 9.43 0.30
N LEU A 186 6.39 9.77 -0.63
CA LEU A 186 7.82 9.45 -0.55
C LEU A 186 8.49 10.18 0.62
N ASP A 187 8.14 11.45 0.84
CA ASP A 187 8.57 12.19 2.03
C ASP A 187 8.09 11.53 3.32
N ALA A 188 6.85 11.04 3.36
CA ALA A 188 6.29 10.33 4.51
C ALA A 188 7.13 9.12 4.93
N LEU A 189 7.85 8.49 4.01
CA LEU A 189 8.70 7.34 4.29
C LEU A 189 9.88 7.69 5.22
N GLN A 190 10.24 8.98 5.33
CA GLN A 190 11.20 9.47 6.34
C GLN A 190 10.73 9.26 7.78
N LEU A 191 9.46 8.88 7.98
CA LEU A 191 8.97 8.42 9.27
C LEU A 191 9.62 7.10 9.71
N VAL A 192 9.98 6.21 8.77
CA VAL A 192 10.59 4.91 9.06
C VAL A 192 11.89 5.07 9.88
N PRO A 193 12.91 5.82 9.42
CA PRO A 193 14.11 6.03 10.22
C PRO A 193 13.85 6.80 11.52
N ALA A 194 12.87 7.73 11.55
CA ALA A 194 12.49 8.43 12.78
C ALA A 194 11.90 7.50 13.85
N LEU A 195 11.05 6.55 13.43
CA LEU A 195 10.49 5.52 14.30
C LEU A 195 11.55 4.53 14.77
N LEU A 196 12.43 4.07 13.86
CA LEU A 196 13.52 3.16 14.21
C LEU A 196 14.46 3.76 15.25
N ARG A 197 14.82 5.05 15.15
CA ARG A 197 15.63 5.71 16.20
C ARG A 197 15.01 5.65 17.59
N ARG A 198 13.68 5.56 17.70
CA ARG A 198 12.97 5.43 18.98
C ARG A 198 12.74 3.98 19.40
N HIS A 199 12.61 3.07 18.43
CA HIS A 199 12.25 1.66 18.66
C HIS A 199 13.46 0.72 18.73
N ASP A 200 14.41 0.87 17.81
CA ASP A 200 15.61 0.06 17.63
C ASP A 200 16.77 0.92 17.10
N PRO A 201 17.45 1.68 17.98
CA PRO A 201 18.48 2.64 17.59
C PRO A 201 19.63 2.00 16.80
N GLN A 202 20.02 0.77 17.15
CA GLN A 202 21.10 0.04 16.47
C GLN A 202 20.73 -0.26 15.01
N LEU A 203 19.48 -0.66 14.75
CA LEU A 203 19.03 -0.88 13.37
C LEU A 203 18.89 0.44 12.60
N ALA A 204 18.48 1.52 13.27
CA ALA A 204 18.43 2.84 12.67
C ALA A 204 19.81 3.33 12.22
N GLU A 205 20.83 3.16 13.06
CA GLU A 205 22.23 3.48 12.77
C GLU A 205 22.76 2.61 11.63
N ALA A 206 22.48 1.31 11.64
CA ALA A 206 22.92 0.41 10.56
C ALA A 206 22.39 0.83 9.18
N LEU A 207 21.13 1.25 9.09
CA LEU A 207 20.53 1.75 7.85
C LEU A 207 21.08 3.12 7.44
N ALA A 208 21.34 3.99 8.42
CA ALA A 208 21.89 5.31 8.18
C ALA A 208 23.33 5.23 7.64
N ASP A 209 24.19 4.41 8.27
CA ASP A 209 25.57 4.23 7.83
C ASP A 209 25.67 3.58 6.44
N ALA A 210 24.72 2.70 6.12
CA ALA A 210 24.59 2.09 4.79
C ALA A 210 23.86 3.00 3.79
N GLU A 211 23.48 4.22 4.16
CA GLU A 211 22.77 5.20 3.33
C GLU A 211 21.51 4.63 2.65
N VAL A 212 20.78 3.72 3.32
CA VAL A 212 19.59 3.08 2.73
C VAL A 212 18.41 4.05 2.73
N PRO A 213 17.90 4.49 1.56
CA PRO A 213 16.72 5.33 1.51
C PRO A 213 15.47 4.51 1.87
N PRO A 214 14.47 5.11 2.56
CA PRO A 214 13.29 4.37 3.03
C PRO A 214 12.28 4.03 1.92
N HIS A 215 12.65 4.13 0.64
CA HIS A 215 11.74 3.88 -0.50
C HIS A 215 11.23 2.44 -0.57
N PHE A 216 11.93 1.48 0.04
CA PHE A 216 11.44 0.10 0.20
C PHE A 216 10.09 0.03 0.92
N ALA A 217 9.77 1.02 1.76
CA ALA A 217 8.53 1.09 2.52
C ALA A 217 7.33 1.62 1.72
N LEU A 218 7.52 2.06 0.47
CA LEU A 218 6.43 2.58 -0.37
C LEU A 218 5.34 1.52 -0.56
N SER A 219 5.73 0.27 -0.84
CA SER A 219 4.79 -0.84 -1.05
C SER A 219 3.89 -1.09 0.17
N TRP A 220 4.37 -0.77 1.37
CA TRP A 220 3.63 -0.94 2.63
C TRP A 220 2.42 -0.02 2.70
N LEU A 221 2.57 1.23 2.26
CA LEU A 221 1.49 2.21 2.21
C LEU A 221 0.52 1.90 1.05
N LEU A 222 1.06 1.51 -0.11
CA LEU A 222 0.26 1.27 -1.31
C LEU A 222 -0.61 0.01 -1.21
N THR A 223 -0.10 -1.05 -0.60
CA THR A 223 -0.78 -2.37 -0.63
C THR A 223 -1.27 -2.82 0.75
N TRP A 224 -0.91 -2.12 1.83
CA TRP A 224 -1.20 -2.56 3.20
C TRP A 224 -0.75 -3.99 3.49
N PHE A 225 0.37 -4.39 2.89
CA PHE A 225 0.99 -5.72 3.01
C PHE A 225 0.14 -6.89 2.49
N SER A 226 -1.01 -6.65 1.85
CA SER A 226 -1.93 -7.75 1.52
C SER A 226 -1.37 -8.73 0.49
N HIS A 227 -0.50 -8.28 -0.42
CA HIS A 227 0.24 -9.16 -1.34
C HIS A 227 1.31 -10.04 -0.65
N GLY A 228 1.77 -9.64 0.54
CA GLY A 228 2.75 -10.39 1.35
C GLY A 228 2.12 -11.38 2.33
N CYS A 229 0.80 -11.31 2.54
CA CYS A 229 0.06 -12.21 3.43
C CYS A 229 -0.23 -13.54 2.72
N ALA A 230 0.01 -14.67 3.41
CA ALA A 230 -0.25 -16.00 2.85
C ALA A 230 -1.73 -16.40 2.94
N THR A 231 -2.46 -15.80 3.89
CA THR A 231 -3.89 -16.04 4.10
C THR A 231 -4.68 -14.73 4.15
N LEU A 232 -5.95 -14.79 3.75
CA LEU A 232 -6.91 -13.72 3.92
C LEU A 232 -7.13 -13.40 5.39
N ALA A 233 -7.09 -14.41 6.28
CA ALA A 233 -7.18 -14.21 7.72
C ALA A 233 -6.08 -13.28 8.27
N GLU A 234 -4.84 -13.43 7.80
CA GLU A 234 -3.71 -12.55 8.15
C GLU A 234 -3.91 -11.13 7.63
N ALA A 235 -4.25 -10.98 6.35
CA ALA A 235 -4.53 -9.69 5.74
C ALA A 235 -5.67 -8.97 6.47
N ALA A 236 -6.77 -9.67 6.73
CA ALA A 236 -7.92 -9.15 7.45
C ALA A 236 -7.56 -8.71 8.87
N ARG A 237 -6.67 -9.43 9.57
CA ARG A 237 -6.20 -9.02 10.90
C ARG A 237 -5.38 -7.74 10.87
N LEU A 238 -4.54 -7.53 9.85
CA LEU A 238 -3.86 -6.26 9.65
C LEU A 238 -4.87 -5.15 9.32
N PHE A 239 -5.84 -5.41 8.44
CA PHE A 239 -6.88 -4.45 8.08
C PHE A 239 -7.74 -4.03 9.28
N ASP A 240 -8.03 -4.94 10.21
CA ASP A 240 -8.68 -4.61 11.49
C ASP A 240 -7.95 -3.45 12.20
N LEU A 241 -6.61 -3.45 12.21
CA LEU A 241 -5.81 -2.36 12.76
C LEU A 241 -5.82 -1.13 11.84
N LEU A 242 -5.55 -1.30 10.54
CA LEU A 242 -5.30 -0.20 9.61
C LEU A 242 -6.54 0.66 9.36
N LEU A 243 -7.72 0.04 9.23
CA LEU A 243 -8.98 0.75 9.01
C LEU A 243 -9.35 1.64 10.20
N GLY A 244 -9.12 1.17 11.42
CA GLY A 244 -9.37 1.92 12.66
C GLY A 244 -8.20 2.78 13.12
N GLY A 245 -7.05 2.67 12.45
CA GLY A 245 -5.77 3.27 12.83
C GLY A 245 -5.43 4.53 12.04
N HIS A 246 -4.32 5.16 12.41
CA HIS A 246 -3.80 6.33 11.72
C HIS A 246 -3.39 5.97 10.29
N PRO A 247 -3.54 6.83 9.27
CA PRO A 247 -3.15 6.50 7.89
C PRO A 247 -1.67 6.08 7.71
N LEU A 248 -0.80 6.50 8.62
CA LEU A 248 0.62 6.08 8.67
C LEU A 248 0.86 4.78 9.44
N MET A 249 -0.17 4.13 9.99
CA MET A 249 -0.06 2.86 10.70
C MET A 249 0.65 1.74 9.92
N PRO A 250 0.56 1.65 8.57
CA PRO A 250 1.36 0.68 7.83
C PRO A 250 2.86 0.84 8.07
N LEU A 251 3.37 2.07 8.23
CA LEU A 251 4.79 2.30 8.53
C LEU A 251 5.17 1.79 9.93
N TYR A 252 4.26 1.88 10.91
CA TYR A 252 4.47 1.30 12.24
C TYR A 252 4.53 -0.23 12.19
N VAL A 253 3.66 -0.87 11.39
CA VAL A 253 3.70 -2.32 11.16
C VAL A 253 5.03 -2.74 10.54
N GLY A 254 5.47 -2.03 9.50
CA GLY A 254 6.74 -2.31 8.83
C GLY A 254 7.96 -2.12 9.74
N VAL A 255 8.01 -1.04 10.53
CA VAL A 255 9.10 -0.80 11.50
C VAL A 255 9.18 -1.91 12.55
N VAL A 256 8.03 -2.31 13.11
CA VAL A 256 7.98 -3.42 14.04
C VAL A 256 8.44 -4.72 13.38
N ALA A 257 8.02 -4.98 12.13
CA ALA A 257 8.44 -6.16 11.37
C ALA A 257 9.95 -6.20 11.14
N MET A 258 10.57 -5.05 10.81
CA MET A 258 12.02 -4.92 10.67
C MET A 258 12.77 -5.25 11.98
N SER A 259 12.23 -4.83 13.12
CA SER A 259 12.83 -5.05 14.43
C SER A 259 12.57 -6.46 15.00
N GLN A 260 11.87 -7.34 14.27
CA GLN A 260 11.69 -8.72 14.71
C GLN A 260 13.01 -9.49 14.67
N PRO A 261 13.30 -10.40 15.63
CA PRO A 261 14.63 -10.98 15.79
C PRO A 261 15.27 -11.56 14.52
N ALA A 262 14.48 -12.26 13.69
CA ALA A 262 14.97 -12.85 12.44
C ALA A 262 15.31 -11.79 11.38
N CYS A 263 14.42 -10.82 11.16
CA CYS A 263 14.64 -9.74 10.19
C CYS A 263 15.78 -8.82 10.65
N ARG A 264 15.72 -8.38 11.91
CA ARG A 264 16.72 -7.53 12.54
C ARG A 264 18.12 -8.11 12.41
N ARG A 265 18.28 -9.41 12.73
CA ARG A 265 19.58 -10.09 12.62
C ARG A 265 20.07 -10.08 11.18
N ARG A 266 19.24 -10.49 10.23
CA ARG A 266 19.57 -10.50 8.79
C ARG A 266 20.01 -9.11 8.30
N LEU A 267 19.34 -8.04 8.73
CA LEU A 267 19.70 -6.68 8.33
C LEU A 267 21.05 -6.23 8.92
N LEU A 268 21.31 -6.53 10.20
CA LEU A 268 22.59 -6.22 10.84
C LEU A 268 23.74 -7.05 10.25
N GLU A 269 23.49 -8.32 9.90
CA GLU A 269 24.45 -9.18 9.20
C GLU A 269 24.83 -8.60 7.83
N CYS A 270 23.88 -8.00 7.09
CA CYS A 270 24.18 -7.35 5.82
C CYS A 270 25.26 -6.25 5.95
N LYS A 271 25.23 -5.47 7.04
CA LYS A 271 26.26 -4.48 7.36
C LYS A 271 27.58 -5.17 7.71
N ALA A 272 27.54 -6.10 8.66
CA ALA A 272 28.73 -6.76 9.16
C ALA A 272 29.49 -7.53 8.06
N SER A 273 28.78 -8.25 7.19
CA SER A 273 29.37 -8.95 6.06
C SER A 273 29.99 -8.00 5.05
N ALA A 274 29.30 -6.91 4.68
CA ALA A 274 29.86 -5.92 3.77
C ALA A 274 31.14 -5.26 4.32
N GLN A 275 31.17 -4.98 5.63
CA GLN A 275 32.35 -4.43 6.30
C GLN A 275 33.52 -5.42 6.35
N ALA A 276 33.24 -6.71 6.47
CA ALA A 276 34.26 -7.74 6.45
C ALA A 276 34.82 -7.99 5.04
N ASP A 277 33.97 -7.89 4.01
CA ASP A 277 34.36 -8.10 2.61
C ASP A 277 35.24 -6.95 2.08
N ASP A 278 34.87 -5.70 2.33
CA ASP A 278 35.61 -4.51 1.88
C ASP A 278 35.48 -3.34 2.87
N PRO A 279 36.39 -3.21 3.87
CA PRO A 279 36.30 -2.20 4.92
C PRO A 279 36.26 -0.75 4.45
N ASP A 280 36.85 -0.44 3.29
CA ASP A 280 36.95 0.93 2.76
C ASP A 280 35.75 1.30 1.87
N PHE A 281 35.06 0.31 1.28
CA PHE A 281 33.95 0.53 0.34
C PHE A 281 32.67 -0.28 0.65
N TRP A 282 32.42 -0.58 1.92
CA TRP A 282 31.31 -1.45 2.34
C TRP A 282 29.91 -0.84 2.14
N GLN A 283 29.74 0.48 2.17
CA GLN A 283 28.41 1.13 2.24
C GLN A 283 27.52 0.73 1.06
N SER A 284 28.09 0.74 -0.16
CA SER A 284 27.35 0.43 -1.38
C SER A 284 26.83 -1.02 -1.40
N GLN A 285 27.63 -1.95 -0.88
CA GLN A 285 27.27 -3.37 -0.81
C GLN A 285 26.22 -3.60 0.28
N ALA A 286 26.41 -3.03 1.48
CA ALA A 286 25.44 -3.09 2.57
C ALA A 286 24.08 -2.52 2.13
N MET A 287 24.08 -1.37 1.45
CA MET A 287 22.87 -0.74 0.91
C MET A 287 22.10 -1.70 0.02
N ALA A 288 22.76 -2.31 -0.96
CA ALA A 288 22.12 -3.23 -1.89
C ALA A 288 21.57 -4.48 -1.19
N HIS A 289 22.33 -5.08 -0.28
CA HIS A 289 21.90 -6.26 0.47
C HIS A 289 20.73 -5.97 1.40
N MET A 290 20.78 -4.85 2.13
CA MET A 290 19.69 -4.41 3.00
C MET A 290 18.44 -4.07 2.17
N HIS A 291 18.58 -3.34 1.07
CA HIS A 291 17.45 -3.01 0.20
C HIS A 291 16.76 -4.27 -0.31
N LYS A 292 17.54 -5.23 -0.83
CA LYS A 292 17.03 -6.55 -1.25
C LYS A 292 16.30 -7.25 -0.11
N ALA A 293 16.89 -7.29 1.09
CA ALA A 293 16.28 -7.91 2.25
C ALA A 293 14.94 -7.27 2.62
N LEU A 294 14.87 -5.94 2.62
CA LEU A 294 13.68 -5.15 2.97
C LEU A 294 12.57 -5.26 1.93
N THR A 295 12.91 -5.30 0.64
CA THR A 295 11.92 -5.54 -0.42
C THR A 295 11.35 -6.96 -0.39
N SER A 296 12.10 -7.91 0.18
CA SER A 296 11.68 -9.31 0.36
C SER A 296 11.12 -9.60 1.76
N LEU A 297 10.80 -8.57 2.53
CA LEU A 297 10.38 -8.73 3.92
C LEU A 297 9.03 -9.45 3.99
N ALA A 298 9.04 -10.67 4.53
CA ALA A 298 7.82 -11.45 4.74
C ALA A 298 6.98 -10.83 5.86
N ILE A 299 5.86 -10.22 5.50
CA ILE A 299 4.90 -9.63 6.44
C ILE A 299 3.54 -10.28 6.19
N PRO A 300 2.95 -10.97 7.19
CA PRO A 300 3.36 -10.99 8.59
C PRO A 300 4.47 -11.99 8.95
N GLY A 301 4.81 -12.92 8.03
CA GLY A 301 5.83 -13.94 8.25
C GLY A 301 5.61 -14.76 9.52
N SER A 302 6.69 -15.23 10.14
CA SER A 302 6.63 -16.05 11.36
C SER A 302 6.18 -15.29 12.61
N THR A 303 6.20 -13.96 12.62
CA THR A 303 5.72 -13.15 13.74
C THR A 303 4.19 -13.16 13.83
N GLY A 304 3.51 -13.30 12.69
CA GLY A 304 2.06 -13.35 12.60
C GLY A 304 1.39 -11.97 12.68
N ALA A 305 0.28 -11.81 11.95
CA ALA A 305 -0.41 -10.53 11.78
C ALA A 305 -0.89 -9.93 13.11
N ASP A 306 -1.34 -10.78 14.04
CA ASP A 306 -1.88 -10.34 15.32
C ASP A 306 -0.81 -9.75 16.25
N THR A 307 0.38 -10.35 16.30
CA THR A 307 1.51 -9.83 17.08
C THR A 307 2.01 -8.51 16.48
N LEU A 308 2.19 -8.46 15.16
CA LEU A 308 2.60 -7.23 14.47
C LEU A 308 1.59 -6.10 14.71
N ALA A 309 0.29 -6.39 14.62
CA ALA A 309 -0.75 -5.39 14.85
C ALA A 309 -0.70 -4.83 16.29
N ARG A 310 -0.56 -5.69 17.30
CA ARG A 310 -0.44 -5.24 18.70
C ARG A 310 0.80 -4.39 18.95
N LEU A 311 1.95 -4.84 18.44
CA LEU A 311 3.22 -4.14 18.61
C LEU A 311 3.22 -2.80 17.87
N ALA A 312 2.68 -2.74 16.64
CA ALA A 312 2.54 -1.51 15.87
C ALA A 312 1.64 -0.50 16.60
N PHE A 313 0.50 -0.96 17.14
CA PHE A 313 -0.37 -0.10 17.94
C PHE A 313 0.31 0.39 19.23
N ALA A 314 1.06 -0.46 19.92
CA ALA A 314 1.83 -0.06 21.10
C ALA A 314 2.91 0.98 20.76
N LEU A 315 3.62 0.79 19.64
CA LEU A 315 4.61 1.74 19.15
C LEU A 315 3.96 3.09 18.80
N TYR A 316 2.82 3.07 18.11
CA TYR A 316 2.02 4.28 17.81
C TYR A 316 1.62 5.04 19.07
N LYS A 317 1.13 4.35 20.11
CA LYS A 317 0.75 5.01 21.37
C LYS A 317 1.94 5.67 22.07
N ARG A 318 3.13 5.05 22.00
CA ARG A 318 4.35 5.57 22.63
C ARG A 318 4.95 6.72 21.83
N HIS A 319 4.92 6.62 20.50
CA HIS A 319 5.55 7.53 19.56
C HIS A 319 4.59 7.91 18.42
N PRO A 320 3.53 8.69 18.71
CA PRO A 320 2.61 9.14 17.68
C PRO A 320 3.32 10.09 16.69
N PRO A 321 2.88 10.18 15.41
CA PRO A 321 3.58 10.91 14.36
C PRO A 321 3.93 12.35 14.73
N GLU A 322 3.01 13.05 15.41
CA GLU A 322 3.13 14.46 15.78
C GLU A 322 4.29 14.73 16.76
N LYS A 323 4.75 13.69 17.47
CA LYS A 323 5.86 13.78 18.43
C LYS A 323 7.21 13.38 17.82
N LEU A 324 7.25 13.01 16.55
CA LEU A 324 8.47 12.55 15.89
C LEU A 324 9.20 13.69 15.18
N ASP A 325 10.52 13.60 15.20
CA ASP A 325 11.40 14.59 14.58
C ASP A 325 11.14 14.63 13.07
N GLY A 326 10.97 15.84 12.52
CA GLY A 326 10.66 16.03 11.11
C GLY A 326 9.18 15.94 10.74
N TYR A 327 8.26 15.73 11.69
CA TYR A 327 6.80 15.67 11.43
C TYR A 327 6.32 16.85 10.57
N ARG A 328 6.62 18.09 10.96
CA ARG A 328 6.18 19.30 10.21
C ARG A 328 6.74 19.37 8.79
N THR A 329 7.87 18.73 8.53
CA THR A 329 8.55 18.79 7.23
C THR A 329 8.03 17.71 6.30
N PHE A 330 7.97 16.47 6.78
CA PHE A 330 7.73 15.29 5.93
C PHE A 330 6.31 14.74 6.04
N ILE A 331 5.65 14.92 7.18
CA ILE A 331 4.32 14.36 7.44
C ILE A 331 3.23 15.44 7.37
N GLY A 332 3.51 16.66 7.84
CA GLY A 332 2.58 17.78 7.80
C GLY A 332 1.95 18.03 6.42
N PRO A 333 2.68 17.92 5.30
CA PRO A 333 2.09 18.06 3.97
C PRO A 333 1.04 17.01 3.60
N LEU A 334 1.15 15.78 4.12
CA LEU A 334 0.19 14.70 3.86
C LEU A 334 -1.17 15.08 4.39
N ALA A 335 -2.17 15.03 3.53
CA ALA A 335 -3.51 15.32 4.00
C ALA A 335 -4.13 14.16 4.74
N ALA A 336 -3.89 12.92 4.33
CA ALA A 336 -4.38 11.74 5.02
C ALA A 336 -3.90 11.72 6.47
N ALA A 337 -2.61 12.00 6.72
CA ALA A 337 -2.05 12.05 8.07
C ALA A 337 -2.68 13.12 8.98
N ARG A 338 -3.26 14.17 8.39
CA ARG A 338 -3.95 15.25 9.13
C ARG A 338 -5.44 14.99 9.31
N LEU A 339 -6.01 14.21 8.39
CA LEU A 339 -7.36 13.70 8.43
C LEU A 339 -7.37 12.43 9.27
N PHE A 340 -7.16 12.51 10.59
CA PHE A 340 -7.48 11.39 11.47
C PHE A 340 -8.96 11.47 11.84
N PRO A 341 -9.75 10.39 11.75
CA PRO A 341 -11.18 10.48 11.99
C PRO A 341 -11.45 10.79 13.46
N PHE A 342 -11.66 12.07 13.76
CA PHE A 342 -12.04 12.59 15.06
C PHE A 342 -13.57 12.53 15.15
N GLU A 343 -14.12 11.84 16.16
CA GLU A 343 -15.57 11.76 16.39
C GLU A 343 -16.37 11.10 15.25
N GLY A 344 -15.76 10.16 14.51
CA GLY A 344 -16.43 9.47 13.40
C GLY A 344 -16.61 10.33 12.14
N ARG A 345 -16.05 11.55 12.13
CA ARG A 345 -15.96 12.38 10.93
C ARG A 345 -14.49 12.59 10.58
N TRP A 346 -14.21 12.50 9.28
CA TRP A 346 -12.92 12.88 8.75
C TRP A 346 -12.86 14.40 8.73
N ARG A 347 -12.09 14.98 9.64
CA ARG A 347 -11.87 16.43 9.73
C ARG A 347 -10.38 16.70 9.86
N ASP A 348 -9.92 17.69 9.11
CA ASP A 348 -8.56 18.19 9.23
C ASP A 348 -8.51 19.07 10.48
N ALA A 349 -8.08 18.50 11.61
CA ALA A 349 -7.97 19.22 12.88
C ALA A 349 -6.79 20.22 12.90
N THR A 350 -6.00 20.27 11.83
CA THR A 350 -4.86 21.17 11.70
C THR A 350 -5.33 22.62 11.58
N PRO A 351 -4.73 23.57 12.32
CA PRO A 351 -5.07 24.99 12.18
C PRO A 351 -4.98 25.50 10.74
N VAL A 352 -5.91 26.36 10.32
CA VAL A 352 -5.98 26.90 8.94
C VAL A 352 -4.65 27.53 8.48
N ALA A 353 -3.93 28.19 9.40
CA ALA A 353 -2.62 28.76 9.11
C ALA A 353 -1.59 27.69 8.70
N GLU A 354 -1.58 26.53 9.37
CA GLU A 354 -0.72 25.40 9.02
C GLU A 354 -1.18 24.73 7.71
N GLN A 355 -2.50 24.61 7.48
CA GLN A 355 -3.03 24.11 6.20
C GLN A 355 -2.54 24.97 5.00
N ARG A 356 -2.61 26.30 5.14
CA ARG A 356 -2.08 27.24 4.13
C ARG A 356 -0.58 27.09 3.93
N ARG A 357 0.19 26.92 5.01
CA ARG A 357 1.63 26.67 4.94
C ARG A 357 1.95 25.39 4.16
N TYR A 358 1.25 24.29 4.44
CA TYR A 358 1.45 23.02 3.73
C TYR A 358 1.02 23.11 2.26
N ALA A 359 -0.05 23.83 1.94
CA ALA A 359 -0.43 24.11 0.56
C ALA A 359 0.66 24.92 -0.19
N ALA A 360 1.23 25.94 0.46
CA ALA A 360 2.33 26.73 -0.10
C ALA A 360 3.61 25.92 -0.31
N LEU A 361 3.95 25.01 0.63
CA LEU A 361 5.09 24.10 0.48
C LEU A 361 4.92 23.18 -0.72
N ARG A 362 3.73 22.58 -0.90
CA ARG A 362 3.41 21.74 -2.07
C ARG A 362 3.48 22.53 -3.37
N ALA A 363 2.89 23.72 -3.42
CA ALA A 363 2.94 24.58 -4.60
C ALA A 363 4.37 25.02 -4.96
N ARG A 364 5.22 25.29 -3.95
CA ARG A 364 6.63 25.63 -4.16
C ARG A 364 7.39 24.45 -4.77
N ARG A 365 7.21 23.24 -4.25
CA ARG A 365 7.85 22.01 -4.75
C ARG A 365 7.49 21.70 -6.19
N GLN A 366 6.20 21.82 -6.53
CA GLN A 366 5.71 21.65 -7.91
C GLN A 366 6.36 22.65 -8.88
N LYS A 367 6.59 23.90 -8.45
CA LYS A 367 7.23 24.94 -9.28
C LYS A 367 8.74 24.75 -9.43
N THR A 368 9.43 24.28 -8.39
CA THR A 368 10.88 24.17 -8.43
C THR A 368 11.38 22.95 -9.20
N GLY A 369 10.52 21.98 -9.54
CA GLY A 369 10.91 20.72 -10.16
C GLY A 369 11.98 19.95 -9.35
N HIS A 370 12.20 20.38 -8.11
CA HIS A 370 13.31 19.98 -7.27
C HIS A 370 12.84 18.82 -6.41
N TRP A 371 13.26 17.64 -6.80
CA TRP A 371 13.73 16.66 -5.84
C TRP A 371 14.77 17.35 -4.96
N ASN A 372 14.51 17.44 -3.65
CA ASN A 372 15.50 17.95 -2.71
C ASN A 372 16.72 17.01 -2.72
N GLY A 373 17.74 17.33 -3.52
CA GLY A 373 19.13 16.91 -3.32
C GLY A 373 19.49 15.42 -3.39
N LEU A 374 18.53 14.52 -3.55
CA LEU A 374 18.80 13.13 -3.90
C LEU A 374 18.69 13.01 -5.41
N GLU A 375 19.82 13.19 -6.12
CA GLU A 375 19.96 12.47 -7.39
C GLU A 375 19.52 11.02 -7.09
N PRO A 376 18.60 10.44 -7.87
CA PRO A 376 18.17 9.08 -7.63
C PRO A 376 19.31 8.16 -8.06
N ARG A 377 20.35 8.08 -7.22
CA ARG A 377 21.48 7.17 -7.33
C ARG A 377 20.99 5.72 -7.45
N TRP A 378 19.81 5.43 -6.89
CA TRP A 378 19.10 4.17 -7.05
C TRP A 378 18.49 3.97 -8.45
N LEU A 379 18.02 5.01 -9.16
CA LEU A 379 17.58 4.91 -10.56
C LEU A 379 18.77 4.69 -11.49
N THR A 380 19.89 5.40 -11.26
CA THR A 380 21.14 5.14 -11.99
C THR A 380 21.70 3.75 -11.66
N TRP A 381 21.54 3.28 -10.42
CA TRP A 381 21.92 1.94 -10.02
C TRP A 381 21.03 0.87 -10.65
N LEU A 382 19.69 1.01 -10.64
CA LEU A 382 18.76 0.10 -11.34
C LEU A 382 19.07 0.04 -12.83
N ALA A 383 19.33 1.19 -13.45
CA ALA A 383 19.73 1.27 -14.85
C ALA A 383 21.12 0.65 -15.12
N SER A 384 22.03 0.63 -14.13
CA SER A 384 23.34 -0.01 -14.22
C SER A 384 23.29 -1.52 -13.94
N ALA A 385 22.43 -1.95 -13.02
CA ALA A 385 22.22 -3.34 -12.63
C ALA A 385 21.49 -4.10 -13.75
N ALA A 386 20.56 -3.45 -14.46
CA ALA A 386 19.89 -4.00 -15.63
C ALA A 386 20.81 -4.14 -16.87
N ARG A 387 21.97 -3.46 -16.91
CA ARG A 387 22.95 -3.54 -18.01
C ARG A 387 23.99 -4.63 -17.85
N LYS A 388 24.04 -5.33 -16.70
CA LYS A 388 24.99 -6.43 -16.48
C LYS A 388 24.45 -7.71 -17.14
N PRO A 389 25.22 -8.40 -18.00
CA PRO A 389 24.80 -9.67 -18.59
C PRO A 389 24.59 -10.71 -17.47
N GLY A 390 23.41 -11.34 -17.44
CA GLY A 390 23.02 -12.32 -16.41
C GLY A 390 22.15 -11.79 -15.25
N ALA A 391 21.62 -10.57 -15.33
CA ALA A 391 20.70 -10.05 -14.32
C ALA A 391 19.41 -10.90 -14.23
N PRO A 392 19.01 -11.38 -13.04
CA PRO A 392 17.79 -12.18 -12.88
C PRO A 392 16.54 -11.37 -13.24
N LEU A 393 15.58 -12.00 -13.92
CA LEU A 393 14.29 -11.42 -14.40
C LEU A 393 13.51 -10.61 -13.34
N ALA A 394 13.73 -10.86 -12.05
CA ALA A 394 13.13 -10.09 -10.96
C ALA A 394 13.68 -8.66 -10.83
N LEU A 395 14.96 -8.43 -11.17
CA LEU A 395 15.59 -7.10 -11.12
C LEU A 395 15.16 -6.21 -12.30
N THR A 396 14.90 -6.81 -13.46
CA THR A 396 14.37 -6.08 -14.63
C THR A 396 12.91 -5.70 -14.44
N GLY A 397 12.11 -6.54 -13.76
CA GLY A 397 10.72 -6.22 -13.39
C GLY A 397 10.59 -5.06 -12.38
N ALA A 398 11.47 -5.00 -11.37
CA ALA A 398 11.50 -3.91 -10.40
C ALA A 398 11.99 -2.57 -11.02
N ALA A 399 12.97 -2.64 -11.93
CA ALA A 399 13.41 -1.49 -12.71
C ALA A 399 12.32 -0.98 -13.67
N ALA A 400 11.56 -1.89 -14.30
CA ALA A 400 10.42 -1.55 -15.14
C ALA A 400 9.32 -0.84 -14.33
N LEU A 401 8.99 -1.31 -13.11
CA LEU A 401 8.06 -0.61 -12.21
C LEU A 401 8.56 0.78 -11.81
N GLY A 402 9.85 0.91 -11.47
CA GLY A 402 10.45 2.18 -11.06
C GLY A 402 10.52 3.21 -12.19
N VAL A 403 10.72 2.78 -13.44
CA VAL A 403 10.70 3.67 -14.62
C VAL A 403 9.25 4.02 -15.01
N TRP A 404 8.32 3.07 -14.90
CA TRP A 404 6.90 3.30 -15.24
C TRP A 404 6.20 4.23 -14.25
N LEU A 405 6.57 4.19 -12.97
CA LEU A 405 6.08 5.12 -11.93
C LEU A 405 6.58 6.57 -12.09
N VAL A 406 7.64 6.80 -12.87
CA VAL A 406 8.33 8.12 -12.97
C VAL A 406 8.09 8.84 -14.30
N VAL A 407 7.61 8.16 -15.34
CA VAL A 407 7.27 8.82 -16.63
C VAL A 407 5.82 9.30 -16.58
N PRO A 408 5.54 10.62 -16.48
CA PRO A 408 4.19 11.11 -16.67
C PRO A 408 3.83 10.87 -18.13
N SER A 409 2.75 10.13 -18.38
CA SER A 409 2.08 10.04 -19.67
C SER A 409 1.48 11.40 -20.03
N ARG A 410 2.33 12.33 -20.47
CA ARG A 410 1.92 13.52 -21.22
C ARG A 410 2.19 13.27 -22.70
N VAL A 411 1.23 12.64 -23.34
CA VAL A 411 1.03 12.80 -24.78
C VAL A 411 -0.22 13.66 -24.93
N ASP A 412 -0.02 14.79 -25.60
CA ASP A 412 -0.99 15.75 -26.14
C ASP A 412 -1.64 16.80 -25.22
N SER A 413 -0.97 17.96 -25.14
CA SER A 413 -1.58 19.26 -25.51
C SER A 413 -0.48 20.32 -25.66
N GLY A 414 -0.53 21.06 -26.76
CA GLY A 414 0.56 21.91 -27.26
C GLY A 414 1.01 23.03 -26.32
N GLY A 415 2.34 23.19 -26.23
CA GLY A 415 3.00 24.30 -25.54
C GLY A 415 4.51 24.13 -25.61
N GLY A 416 5.15 24.85 -26.55
CA GLY A 416 6.58 24.75 -26.84
C GLY A 416 7.46 25.22 -25.68
N GLY A 417 8.17 24.29 -25.04
CA GLY A 417 9.18 24.62 -24.03
C GLY A 417 9.87 23.41 -23.38
N GLY A 418 9.23 22.23 -23.34
CA GLY A 418 9.78 21.02 -22.68
C GLY A 418 10.44 19.97 -23.59
N ALA A 419 10.52 20.21 -24.91
CA ALA A 419 10.73 19.16 -25.91
C ALA A 419 12.13 18.53 -25.93
N ALA A 420 13.16 19.17 -25.37
CA ALA A 420 14.53 18.64 -25.39
C ALA A 420 14.81 17.63 -24.25
N ALA A 421 14.20 17.83 -23.08
CA ALA A 421 14.32 16.90 -21.96
C ALA A 421 13.46 15.64 -22.20
N SER A 422 12.22 15.81 -22.64
CA SER A 422 11.29 14.68 -22.90
C SER A 422 11.80 13.72 -23.98
N LYS A 423 12.47 14.23 -25.04
CA LYS A 423 13.05 13.40 -26.10
C LYS A 423 14.24 12.55 -25.62
N ARG A 424 15.05 13.02 -24.67
CA ARG A 424 16.17 12.24 -24.11
C ARG A 424 15.70 11.11 -23.20
N TRP A 425 14.64 11.32 -22.42
CA TRP A 425 14.05 10.28 -21.56
C TRP A 425 13.23 9.25 -22.37
N ALA A 426 12.52 9.69 -23.41
CA ALA A 426 11.85 8.78 -24.34
C ALA A 426 12.86 7.91 -25.11
N ALA A 427 13.96 8.47 -25.61
CA ALA A 427 14.99 7.71 -26.30
C ALA A 427 15.69 6.67 -25.39
N ALA A 428 15.92 7.00 -24.12
CA ALA A 428 16.46 6.06 -23.14
C ALA A 428 15.45 4.94 -22.78
N GLY A 429 14.16 5.27 -22.68
CA GLY A 429 13.09 4.30 -22.47
C GLY A 429 12.94 3.32 -23.64
N TRP A 430 12.97 3.82 -24.88
CA TRP A 430 12.91 2.97 -26.08
C TRP A 430 14.15 2.08 -26.25
N ALA A 431 15.35 2.55 -25.88
CA ALA A 431 16.55 1.73 -25.90
C ALA A 431 16.51 0.58 -24.87
N ILE A 432 15.90 0.80 -23.71
CA ILE A 432 15.72 -0.23 -22.67
C ILE A 432 14.64 -1.24 -23.07
N ILE A 433 13.55 -0.79 -23.70
CA ILE A 433 12.51 -1.67 -24.26
C ILE A 433 13.07 -2.49 -25.42
N GLY A 434 13.86 -1.90 -26.31
CA GLY A 434 14.54 -2.61 -27.41
C GLY A 434 15.51 -3.69 -26.91
N ALA A 435 16.24 -3.43 -25.82
CA ALA A 435 17.11 -4.42 -25.18
C ALA A 435 16.33 -5.57 -24.52
N ALA A 436 15.19 -5.27 -23.88
CA ALA A 436 14.32 -6.29 -23.26
C ALA A 436 13.64 -7.19 -24.31
N VAL A 437 13.24 -6.63 -25.46
CA VAL A 437 12.64 -7.39 -26.57
C VAL A 437 13.70 -8.25 -27.27
N ALA A 438 14.92 -7.74 -27.50
CA ALA A 438 16.01 -8.49 -28.12
C ALA A 438 16.45 -9.72 -27.30
N VAL A 439 16.47 -9.60 -25.97
CA VAL A 439 16.77 -10.72 -25.06
C VAL A 439 15.63 -11.76 -25.03
N GLY A 440 14.38 -11.31 -25.15
CA GLY A 440 13.22 -12.21 -25.28
C GLY A 440 13.19 -13.00 -26.59
N THR A 441 13.58 -12.38 -27.71
CA THR A 441 13.65 -13.06 -29.02
C THR A 441 14.82 -14.04 -29.12
N ALA A 442 15.97 -13.76 -28.47
CA ALA A 442 17.10 -14.70 -28.45
C ALA A 442 16.81 -15.97 -27.61
N ALA A 443 15.95 -15.86 -26.58
CA ALA A 443 15.52 -16.99 -25.76
C ALA A 443 14.46 -17.88 -26.44
N MET A 444 13.73 -17.37 -27.43
CA MET A 444 12.77 -18.17 -28.21
C MET A 444 13.41 -18.94 -29.38
N THR A 445 14.66 -18.67 -29.74
CA THR A 445 15.40 -19.39 -30.80
C THR A 445 16.27 -20.54 -30.29
N PHE A 446 16.16 -20.93 -29.01
CA PHE A 446 16.92 -22.04 -28.42
C PHE A 446 15.98 -22.96 -27.62
N SER A 447 15.07 -23.64 -28.31
CA SER A 447 14.32 -24.78 -27.74
C SER A 447 13.73 -25.65 -28.86
N ASP A 448 14.57 -26.12 -29.78
CA ASP A 448 14.31 -27.32 -30.56
C ASP A 448 15.47 -28.27 -30.28
N ASP A 449 15.24 -29.22 -29.38
CA ASP A 449 15.86 -30.55 -29.31
C ASP A 449 15.74 -31.06 -27.87
N PHE A 450 14.76 -31.92 -27.61
CA PHE A 450 14.92 -33.05 -26.69
C PHE A 450 13.83 -34.09 -27.00
N THR A 451 14.23 -35.07 -27.81
CA THR A 451 13.53 -36.33 -28.03
C THR A 451 13.47 -37.15 -26.75
N PHE A 452 12.28 -37.71 -26.47
CA PHE A 452 12.04 -38.73 -25.46
C PHE A 452 12.80 -40.02 -25.81
N ASP A 453 13.35 -40.69 -24.79
CA ASP A 453 13.52 -42.13 -24.84
C ASP A 453 13.21 -42.75 -23.48
N PHE A 454 12.39 -43.81 -23.51
CA PHE A 454 11.97 -44.65 -22.39
C PHE A 454 12.92 -45.84 -22.32
N ASP A 455 13.42 -46.20 -21.14
CA ASP A 455 13.24 -47.54 -20.55
C ASP A 455 14.13 -47.78 -19.32
N LEU A 456 13.46 -48.35 -18.30
CA LEU A 456 13.89 -49.06 -17.09
C LEU A 456 14.68 -48.31 -15.99
#